data_AF-A0A9X2VJB9-F1
#
_entry.id   AF-A0A9X2VJB9-F1
#
_cell.length_a   1.000
_cell.length_b   1.000
_cell.length_c   1.000
_cell.angle_alpha   90.00
_cell.angle_beta   90.00
_cell.angle_gamma   90.00
#
_symmetry.space_group_name_H-M   'P 1'
#
loop_
_entity.id
_entity.type
_entity.pdbx_description
1 polymer ?
#
loop_
_entity_poly.entity_id
_entity_poly.type
_entity_poly.pdbx_seq_one_letter_code
_entity_poly.pdbx_strand_id
1 'polypeptide(L)'
;MTDALLTRFRVATGRSLPLPARHAGLGNALDSVVLLGFPDWSIWGIPLVGHEVGLAYAKKECGGDLKQLVEGFAAAPQAGVPSPSVEYVQHLLADVFATYTLGLSYACASLLLRLNPGRDKPSEANEPRDVDRARVIIATLGRERPTAPDRGGDFTDVVARLTTIWDTAVRAHAGLSVQHEAADHFIPENTWLDDFVQRTVESFEGLMMIFPPYDNDRWKASQQWYGSLGDDGDTGATPIQEDEVPDVLTAAWQRRLVDNAEPLRVADDIKSRWSKRRQVA
;
A
#
# COMPACT_ATOMS: atom_id res chain seq x y z
N MET A 1 6.74 15.32 3.80
CA MET A 1 6.83 13.86 3.63
C MET A 1 6.08 13.39 2.38
N THR A 2 4.82 13.78 2.14
CA THR A 2 4.13 13.43 0.88
C THR A 2 4.87 13.92 -0.37
N ASP A 3 5.40 15.14 -0.32
CA ASP A 3 6.31 15.70 -1.34
C ASP A 3 7.52 14.80 -1.61
N ALA A 4 8.17 14.26 -0.57
CA ALA A 4 9.29 13.35 -0.74
C ALA A 4 8.89 12.04 -1.43
N LEU A 5 7.74 11.46 -1.09
CA LEU A 5 7.21 10.29 -1.80
C LEU A 5 6.89 10.62 -3.26
N LEU A 6 6.27 11.77 -3.54
CA LEU A 6 5.98 12.19 -4.91
C LEU A 6 7.25 12.47 -5.72
N THR A 7 8.29 13.04 -5.10
CA THR A 7 9.61 13.22 -5.72
C THR A 7 10.21 11.87 -6.10
N ARG A 8 10.12 10.86 -5.23
CA ARG A 8 10.54 9.48 -5.53
C ARG A 8 9.78 8.90 -6.72
N PHE A 9 8.48 9.13 -6.79
CA PHE A 9 7.62 8.62 -7.86
C PHE A 9 7.61 9.47 -9.14
N ARG A 10 8.40 10.55 -9.19
CA ARG A 10 8.42 11.47 -10.34
C ARG A 10 8.79 10.76 -11.65
N VAL A 11 9.60 9.70 -11.57
CA VAL A 11 9.96 8.88 -12.72
C VAL A 11 8.74 8.11 -13.25
N ALA A 12 7.82 7.68 -12.37
CA ALA A 12 6.59 6.98 -12.74
C ALA A 12 5.59 7.88 -13.48
N THR A 13 5.51 9.15 -13.08
CA THR A 13 4.40 10.03 -13.48
C THR A 13 4.80 11.01 -14.59
N GLY A 14 6.09 11.11 -14.93
CA GLY A 14 6.63 12.01 -15.96
C GLY A 14 6.45 13.51 -15.69
N ARG A 15 5.64 13.90 -14.68
CA ARG A 15 5.28 15.27 -14.29
C ARG A 15 5.02 15.34 -12.78
N SER A 16 5.15 16.54 -12.22
CA SER A 16 4.71 16.84 -10.85
C SER A 16 3.20 16.62 -10.75
N LEU A 17 2.78 15.64 -9.94
CA LEU A 17 1.38 15.43 -9.59
C LEU A 17 0.94 16.58 -8.67
N PRO A 18 -0.05 17.41 -9.06
CA PRO A 18 -0.59 18.42 -8.16
C PRO A 18 -1.32 17.72 -7.02
N LEU A 19 -1.00 18.08 -5.77
CA LEU A 19 -1.80 17.74 -4.59
C LEU A 19 -2.83 18.87 -4.37
N PRO A 20 -4.11 18.69 -4.68
CA PRO A 20 -5.12 19.71 -4.41
C PRO A 20 -5.32 19.83 -2.90
N ALA A 21 -5.06 21.02 -2.37
CA ALA A 21 -5.46 21.37 -1.02
C ALA A 21 -6.93 21.79 -1.00
N ARG A 22 -7.76 21.07 -0.23
CA ARG A 22 -9.15 21.33 0.25
C ARG A 22 -10.25 21.87 -0.68
N HIS A 23 -9.98 22.61 -1.74
CA HIS A 23 -11.01 23.18 -2.62
C HIS A 23 -10.47 23.25 -4.06
N ALA A 24 -10.70 22.21 -4.85
CA ALA A 24 -10.47 22.29 -6.30
C ALA A 24 -11.68 21.69 -7.02
N GLY A 25 -12.65 22.53 -7.35
CA GLY A 25 -13.65 22.21 -8.35
C GLY A 25 -13.00 22.34 -9.72
N LEU A 26 -12.63 21.25 -10.38
CA LEU A 26 -12.00 21.26 -11.70
C LEU A 26 -12.26 19.92 -12.39
N GLY A 27 -13.37 19.81 -13.14
CA GLY A 27 -13.61 18.69 -14.04
C GLY A 27 -12.54 18.67 -15.13
N ASN A 28 -11.88 17.52 -15.32
CA ASN A 28 -10.86 17.19 -16.33
C ASN A 28 -9.38 17.46 -15.97
N ALA A 29 -9.05 18.29 -14.98
CA ALA A 29 -7.65 18.42 -14.52
C ALA A 29 -7.26 17.32 -13.50
N LEU A 30 -8.22 16.50 -13.09
CA LEU A 30 -8.08 15.53 -12.00
C LEU A 30 -7.44 14.20 -12.42
N ASP A 31 -7.38 13.87 -13.70
CA ASP A 31 -6.80 12.60 -14.16
C ASP A 31 -5.29 12.49 -13.90
N SER A 32 -4.64 13.59 -13.51
CA SER A 32 -3.23 13.66 -13.09
C SER A 32 -3.06 14.12 -11.65
N VAL A 33 -4.09 14.02 -10.82
CA VAL A 33 -4.10 14.55 -9.46
C VAL A 33 -4.25 13.42 -8.46
N VAL A 34 -3.37 13.40 -7.46
CA VAL A 34 -3.51 12.50 -6.30
C VAL A 34 -4.56 13.07 -5.37
N LEU A 35 -5.70 12.40 -5.27
CA LEU A 35 -6.77 12.76 -4.33
C LEU A 35 -6.52 12.07 -2.98
N LEU A 36 -5.97 12.80 -2.02
CA LEU A 36 -5.92 12.32 -0.64
C LEU A 36 -7.23 12.68 0.07
N GLY A 37 -7.89 11.68 0.67
CA GLY A 37 -9.07 11.89 1.49
C GLY A 37 -8.75 12.79 2.70
N PHE A 38 -9.74 13.53 3.20
CA PHE A 38 -9.60 14.20 4.49
C PHE A 38 -10.11 13.27 5.60
N PRO A 39 -9.40 13.08 6.73
CA PRO A 39 -8.18 13.76 7.19
C PRO A 39 -6.88 12.95 6.97
N ASP A 40 -6.65 12.36 5.79
CA ASP A 40 -5.52 11.44 5.50
C ASP A 40 -4.15 12.13 5.40
N TRP A 41 -3.99 13.30 6.04
CA TRP A 41 -2.76 14.10 6.03
C TRP A 41 -1.84 13.77 7.21
N SER A 42 -2.29 12.88 8.10
CA SER A 42 -1.43 12.34 9.15
C SER A 42 -0.39 11.40 8.53
N ILE A 43 0.72 11.16 9.23
CA ILE A 43 1.75 10.20 8.80
C ILE A 43 1.18 8.81 8.49
N TRP A 44 0.04 8.46 9.08
CA TRP A 44 -0.64 7.18 8.89
C TRP A 44 -1.29 7.06 7.51
N GLY A 45 -1.81 8.16 6.96
CA GLY A 45 -2.47 8.18 5.65
C GLY A 45 -1.50 8.41 4.48
N ILE A 46 -0.30 8.96 4.75
CA ILE A 46 0.69 9.26 3.70
C ILE A 46 0.97 8.08 2.76
N PRO A 47 1.17 6.84 3.23
CA PRO A 47 1.44 5.70 2.35
C PRO A 47 0.37 5.47 1.28
N LEU A 48 -0.89 5.87 1.51
CA LEU A 48 -1.99 5.71 0.54
C LEU A 48 -1.73 6.42 -0.79
N VAL A 49 -0.82 7.41 -0.82
CA VAL A 49 -0.36 8.05 -2.07
C VAL A 49 0.17 7.04 -3.09
N GLY A 50 0.72 5.90 -2.64
CA GLY A 50 1.24 4.87 -3.52
C GLY A 50 0.18 4.31 -4.47
N HIS A 51 -1.06 4.15 -4.01
CA HIS A 51 -2.16 3.66 -4.85
C HIS A 51 -2.47 4.66 -5.96
N GLU A 52 -2.60 5.94 -5.63
CA GLU A 52 -2.91 6.98 -6.63
C GLU A 52 -1.81 7.10 -7.69
N VAL A 53 -0.54 6.99 -7.28
CA VAL A 53 0.61 6.94 -8.20
C VAL A 53 0.53 5.70 -9.09
N GLY A 54 0.27 4.53 -8.51
CA GLY A 54 0.13 3.27 -9.25
C GLY A 54 -1.01 3.31 -10.25
N LEU A 55 -2.13 3.94 -9.90
CA LEU A 55 -3.28 4.12 -10.78
C LEU A 55 -2.97 5.09 -11.93
N ALA A 56 -2.28 6.19 -11.64
CA ALA A 56 -1.81 7.13 -12.66
C ALA A 56 -0.83 6.44 -13.64
N TYR A 57 0.07 5.62 -13.11
CA TYR A 57 0.99 4.81 -13.89
C TYR A 57 0.24 3.80 -14.79
N ALA A 58 -0.72 3.06 -14.23
CA ALA A 58 -1.55 2.08 -14.93
C ALA A 58 -2.34 2.69 -16.11
N LYS A 59 -2.80 3.95 -15.95
CA LYS A 59 -3.63 4.63 -16.95
C LYS A 59 -2.83 5.29 -18.08
N LYS A 60 -1.66 5.85 -17.79
CA LYS A 60 -0.95 6.78 -18.70
C LYS A 60 0.36 6.24 -19.26
N GLU A 61 1.13 5.56 -18.43
CA GLU A 61 2.55 5.25 -18.68
C GLU A 61 2.83 3.75 -18.58
N CYS A 62 1.77 2.94 -18.58
CA CYS A 62 1.86 1.50 -18.56
C CYS A 62 2.59 1.05 -19.84
N GLY A 63 3.83 0.58 -19.69
CA GLY A 63 4.60 0.01 -20.79
C GLY A 63 3.80 -1.08 -21.51
N GLY A 64 4.15 -1.38 -22.76
CA GLY A 64 3.38 -2.29 -23.62
C GLY A 64 3.02 -3.61 -22.93
N ASP A 65 3.96 -4.21 -22.21
CA ASP A 65 3.79 -5.50 -21.53
C ASP A 65 2.79 -5.42 -20.37
N LEU A 66 2.89 -4.37 -19.54
CA LEU A 66 2.01 -4.20 -18.38
C LEU A 66 0.58 -3.81 -18.80
N LYS A 67 0.46 -3.03 -19.88
CA LYS A 67 -0.85 -2.75 -20.51
C LYS A 67 -1.50 -4.04 -21.03
N GLN A 68 -0.74 -4.86 -21.76
CA GLN A 68 -1.23 -6.16 -22.25
C GLN A 68 -1.60 -7.10 -21.10
N LEU A 69 -0.86 -7.07 -19.99
CA LEU A 69 -1.19 -7.83 -18.78
C LEU A 69 -2.56 -7.40 -18.24
N VAL A 70 -2.78 -6.10 -18.03
CA VAL A 70 -4.07 -5.56 -17.54
C VAL A 70 -5.22 -5.93 -18.47
N GLU A 71 -5.06 -5.71 -19.77
CA GLU A 71 -6.08 -6.04 -20.77
C GLU A 71 -6.35 -7.55 -20.84
N GLY A 72 -5.32 -8.38 -20.68
CA GLY A 72 -5.44 -9.84 -20.66
C GLY A 72 -6.28 -10.34 -19.48
N PHE A 73 -6.03 -9.84 -18.27
CA PHE A 73 -6.82 -10.20 -17.09
C PHE A 73 -8.26 -9.64 -17.13
N ALA A 74 -8.46 -8.48 -17.77
CA ALA A 74 -9.78 -7.90 -17.98
C ALA A 74 -10.60 -8.61 -19.07
N ALA A 75 -9.94 -9.19 -20.09
CA ALA A 75 -10.61 -9.90 -21.18
C ALA A 75 -10.93 -11.36 -20.83
N ALA A 76 -10.12 -12.01 -19.99
CA ALA A 76 -10.27 -13.43 -19.67
C ALA A 76 -11.45 -13.66 -18.70
N PRO A 77 -12.43 -14.52 -19.07
CA PRO A 77 -13.41 -15.02 -18.11
C PRO A 77 -12.68 -15.75 -16.99
N GLN A 78 -12.89 -15.30 -15.76
CA GLN A 78 -12.34 -15.97 -14.59
C GLN A 78 -13.29 -17.10 -14.20
N ALA A 79 -12.76 -18.21 -13.67
CA ALA A 79 -13.55 -19.42 -13.42
C ALA A 79 -14.83 -19.13 -12.60
N GLY A 80 -15.98 -19.07 -13.28
CA GLY A 80 -17.28 -18.78 -12.67
C GLY A 80 -17.55 -17.31 -12.29
N VAL A 81 -16.67 -16.37 -12.63
CA VAL A 81 -16.83 -14.93 -12.33
C VAL A 81 -16.83 -14.14 -13.64
N PRO A 82 -17.77 -13.17 -13.82
CA PRO A 82 -17.72 -12.25 -14.96
C PRO A 82 -16.34 -11.60 -15.08
N SER A 83 -15.86 -11.40 -16.31
CA SER A 83 -14.58 -10.76 -16.53
C SER A 83 -14.57 -9.36 -15.90
N PRO A 84 -13.53 -9.01 -15.11
CA PRO A 84 -13.43 -7.68 -14.51
C PRO A 84 -13.23 -6.61 -15.57
N SER A 85 -13.63 -5.37 -15.30
CA SER A 85 -13.33 -4.27 -16.22
C SER A 85 -11.83 -3.94 -16.24
N VAL A 86 -11.37 -3.20 -17.25
CA VAL A 86 -9.99 -2.73 -17.30
C VAL A 86 -9.66 -1.85 -16.09
N GLU A 87 -10.58 -0.95 -15.71
CA GLU A 87 -10.43 -0.06 -14.55
C GLU A 87 -10.33 -0.86 -13.25
N TYR A 88 -11.12 -1.92 -13.11
CA TYR A 88 -11.04 -2.84 -11.97
C TYR A 88 -9.63 -3.41 -11.81
N VAL A 89 -9.06 -3.93 -12.90
CA VAL A 89 -7.71 -4.52 -12.90
C VAL A 89 -6.64 -3.44 -12.69
N GLN A 90 -6.83 -2.22 -13.20
CA GLN A 90 -5.93 -1.09 -12.95
C GLN A 90 -5.87 -0.71 -11.46
N HIS A 91 -6.99 -0.76 -10.74
CA HIS A 91 -7.00 -0.52 -9.30
C HIS A 91 -6.26 -1.61 -8.53
N LEU A 92 -6.41 -2.87 -8.91
CA LEU A 92 -5.62 -3.96 -8.30
C LEU A 92 -4.12 -3.81 -8.62
N LEU A 93 -3.77 -3.42 -9.84
CA LEU A 93 -2.39 -3.14 -10.21
C LEU A 93 -1.79 -2.01 -9.35
N ALA A 94 -2.59 -0.97 -9.09
CA ALA A 94 -2.19 0.14 -8.24
C ALA A 94 -1.93 -0.30 -6.79
N ASP A 95 -2.73 -1.23 -6.25
CA ASP A 95 -2.49 -1.84 -4.94
C ASP A 95 -1.20 -2.67 -4.92
N VAL A 96 -0.94 -3.47 -5.96
CA VAL A 96 0.33 -4.23 -6.11
C VAL A 96 1.51 -3.28 -6.21
N PHE A 97 1.45 -2.24 -7.04
CA PHE A 97 2.49 -1.23 -7.18
C PHE A 97 2.82 -0.54 -5.85
N ALA A 98 1.79 -0.09 -5.15
CA ALA A 98 1.94 0.62 -3.88
C ALA A 98 2.56 -0.30 -2.81
N THR A 99 2.12 -1.55 -2.76
CA THR A 99 2.67 -2.55 -1.82
C THR A 99 4.10 -2.91 -2.18
N TYR A 100 4.40 -3.12 -3.47
CA TYR A 100 5.74 -3.43 -3.95
C TYR A 100 6.75 -2.32 -3.63
N THR A 101 6.34 -1.05 -3.74
CA THR A 101 7.25 0.10 -3.56
C THR A 101 7.32 0.65 -2.13
N LEU A 102 6.24 0.57 -1.36
CA LEU A 102 6.14 1.13 0.00
C LEU A 102 6.03 0.05 1.09
N GLY A 103 5.90 -1.21 0.69
CA GLY A 103 5.89 -2.37 1.56
C GLY A 103 4.80 -2.31 2.63
N LEU A 104 5.21 -2.68 3.84
CA LEU A 104 4.32 -2.81 4.99
C LEU A 104 3.58 -1.52 5.33
N SER A 105 4.20 -0.34 5.13
CA SER A 105 3.56 0.94 5.46
C SER A 105 2.28 1.19 4.68
N TYR A 106 2.28 0.85 3.37
CA TYR A 106 1.09 0.95 2.53
C TYR A 106 0.04 -0.10 2.92
N ALA A 107 0.47 -1.34 3.13
CA ALA A 107 -0.46 -2.40 3.53
C ALA A 107 -1.19 -2.06 4.84
N CYS A 108 -0.47 -1.57 5.86
CA CYS A 108 -1.07 -1.15 7.11
C CYS A 108 -2.06 0.01 6.91
N ALA A 109 -1.68 1.04 6.15
CA ALA A 109 -2.56 2.17 5.87
C ALA A 109 -3.84 1.73 5.15
N SER A 110 -3.71 0.88 4.13
CA SER A 110 -4.85 0.40 3.34
C SER A 110 -5.78 -0.47 4.16
N LEU A 111 -5.27 -1.55 4.77
CA LEU A 111 -6.10 -2.54 5.46
C LEU A 111 -6.71 -2.00 6.76
N LEU A 112 -6.05 -1.07 7.46
CA LEU A 112 -6.50 -0.61 8.78
C LEU A 112 -7.29 0.71 8.73
N LEU A 113 -7.13 1.52 7.68
CA LEU A 113 -7.76 2.85 7.62
C LEU A 113 -8.72 3.01 6.44
N ARG A 114 -8.51 2.29 5.32
CA ARG A 114 -9.20 2.58 4.06
C ARG A 114 -10.18 1.50 3.63
N LEU A 115 -9.77 0.25 3.67
CA LEU A 115 -10.57 -0.87 3.21
C LEU A 115 -11.63 -1.23 4.25
N ASN A 116 -12.83 -1.55 3.79
CA ASN A 116 -13.93 -1.98 4.65
C ASN A 116 -14.12 -3.50 4.55
N PRO A 117 -13.79 -4.27 5.60
CA PRO A 117 -13.88 -5.72 5.59
C PRO A 117 -15.32 -6.27 5.49
N GLY A 118 -16.34 -5.43 5.70
CA GLY A 118 -17.75 -5.79 5.53
C GLY A 118 -18.37 -5.33 4.20
N ARG A 119 -17.59 -4.74 3.29
CA ARG A 119 -18.09 -4.21 2.02
C ARG A 119 -17.93 -5.24 0.90
N ASP A 120 -18.93 -6.11 0.80
CA ASP A 120 -18.96 -7.14 -0.26
C ASP A 120 -19.34 -6.57 -1.63
N LYS A 121 -20.02 -5.42 -1.67
CA LYS A 121 -20.44 -4.75 -2.90
C LYS A 121 -19.65 -3.47 -3.12
N PRO A 122 -18.95 -3.32 -4.26
CA PRO A 122 -18.29 -2.07 -4.60
C PRO A 122 -19.34 -0.96 -4.83
N SER A 123 -18.95 0.31 -4.71
CA SER A 123 -19.89 1.42 -4.93
C SER A 123 -20.19 1.59 -6.40
N GLU A 124 -19.22 1.26 -7.24
CA GLU A 124 -19.33 1.31 -8.70
C GLU A 124 -18.99 -0.06 -9.30
N ALA A 125 -19.53 -0.36 -10.47
CA ALA A 125 -19.37 -1.69 -11.10
C ALA A 125 -17.92 -2.01 -11.51
N ASN A 126 -17.08 -0.98 -11.64
CA ASN A 126 -15.68 -1.02 -12.05
C ASN A 126 -14.70 -0.89 -10.86
N GLU A 127 -15.19 -0.73 -9.64
CA GLU A 127 -14.35 -0.69 -8.44
C GLU A 127 -14.09 -2.11 -7.92
N PRO A 128 -12.84 -2.44 -7.52
CA PRO A 128 -12.57 -3.67 -6.80
C PRO A 128 -13.25 -3.74 -5.44
N ARG A 129 -13.67 -4.96 -5.07
CA ARG A 129 -14.11 -5.24 -3.70
C ARG A 129 -12.94 -5.05 -2.75
N ASP A 130 -13.20 -4.54 -1.56
CA ASP A 130 -12.16 -4.29 -0.57
C ASP A 130 -11.44 -5.58 -0.14
N VAL A 131 -12.14 -6.73 -0.17
CA VAL A 131 -11.54 -8.05 0.08
C VAL A 131 -10.56 -8.49 -1.01
N ASP A 132 -10.81 -8.14 -2.28
CA ASP A 132 -9.90 -8.47 -3.38
C ASP A 132 -8.66 -7.57 -3.34
N ARG A 133 -8.85 -6.28 -3.02
CA ARG A 133 -7.76 -5.33 -2.77
C ARG A 133 -6.87 -5.81 -1.62
N ALA A 134 -7.46 -6.19 -0.49
CA ALA A 134 -6.71 -6.72 0.64
C ALA A 134 -5.92 -7.99 0.26
N ARG A 135 -6.52 -8.89 -0.54
CA ARG A 135 -5.84 -10.10 -1.02
C ARG A 135 -4.61 -9.78 -1.85
N VAL A 136 -4.71 -8.89 -2.85
CA VAL A 136 -3.54 -8.56 -3.68
C VAL A 136 -2.44 -7.87 -2.87
N ILE A 137 -2.81 -7.04 -1.89
CA ILE A 137 -1.85 -6.40 -0.97
C ILE A 137 -1.11 -7.44 -0.13
N ILE A 138 -1.83 -8.35 0.53
CA ILE A 138 -1.24 -9.40 1.37
C ILE A 138 -0.39 -10.35 0.52
N ALA A 139 -0.88 -10.76 -0.66
CA ALA A 139 -0.14 -11.62 -1.58
C ALA A 139 1.16 -10.96 -2.08
N THR A 140 1.12 -9.64 -2.34
CA THR A 140 2.33 -8.88 -2.74
C THR A 140 3.35 -8.85 -1.61
N LEU A 141 2.94 -8.64 -0.34
CA LEU A 141 3.86 -8.73 0.79
C LEU A 141 4.42 -10.14 1.00
N GLY A 142 3.62 -11.17 0.70
CA GLY A 142 4.00 -12.58 0.87
C GLY A 142 5.05 -13.08 -0.13
N ARG A 143 5.33 -12.32 -1.20
CA ARG A 143 6.32 -12.67 -2.23
C ARG A 143 7.75 -12.58 -1.78
N GLU A 144 8.05 -11.62 -0.92
CA GLU A 144 9.39 -11.32 -0.42
C GLU A 144 9.91 -12.40 0.56
N ARG A 145 9.15 -13.49 0.80
CA ARG A 145 9.59 -14.60 1.62
C ARG A 145 10.78 -15.29 0.96
N PRO A 146 11.98 -15.22 1.56
CA PRO A 146 13.09 -16.05 1.11
C PRO A 146 12.64 -17.51 1.21
N THR A 147 12.87 -18.30 0.17
CA THR A 147 12.71 -19.76 0.22
C THR A 147 13.68 -20.44 1.21
N ALA A 148 14.52 -19.67 1.93
CA ALA A 148 15.51 -20.14 2.87
C ALA A 148 15.13 -19.78 4.33
N PRO A 149 14.92 -20.76 5.22
CA PRO A 149 14.42 -20.56 6.59
C PRO A 149 15.40 -19.94 7.61
N ASP A 150 16.65 -19.63 7.23
CA ASP A 150 17.74 -19.44 8.22
C ASP A 150 18.18 -17.98 8.48
N ARG A 151 17.38 -16.98 8.12
CA ARG A 151 17.67 -15.58 8.51
C ARG A 151 16.50 -14.96 9.26
N GLY A 152 16.53 -15.13 10.58
CA GLY A 152 15.71 -14.34 11.50
C GLY A 152 15.93 -12.84 11.26
N GLY A 153 14.85 -12.13 10.99
CA GLY A 153 14.87 -10.74 10.54
C GLY A 153 13.82 -10.41 9.47
N ASP A 154 12.89 -11.31 9.18
CA ASP A 154 11.81 -11.10 8.22
C ASP A 154 10.65 -10.31 8.85
N PHE A 155 10.01 -9.44 8.07
CA PHE A 155 8.79 -8.71 8.45
C PHE A 155 7.54 -9.61 8.47
N THR A 156 7.68 -10.91 8.19
CA THR A 156 6.61 -11.91 8.19
C THR A 156 5.78 -11.95 9.45
N ASP A 157 6.36 -11.77 10.64
CA ASP A 157 5.58 -11.74 11.89
C ASP A 157 4.56 -10.59 11.89
N VAL A 158 4.98 -9.42 11.39
CA VAL A 158 4.11 -8.25 11.30
C VAL A 158 3.07 -8.43 10.19
N VAL A 159 3.44 -9.05 9.06
CA VAL A 159 2.49 -9.42 8.00
C VAL A 159 1.46 -10.42 8.52
N ALA A 160 1.89 -11.48 9.20
CA ALA A 160 1.00 -12.50 9.76
C ALA A 160 0.02 -11.88 10.77
N ARG A 161 0.50 -10.95 11.61
CA ARG A 161 -0.35 -10.17 12.51
C ARG A 161 -1.37 -9.31 11.76
N LEU A 162 -0.93 -8.59 10.72
CA LEU A 162 -1.82 -7.76 9.89
C LEU A 162 -2.89 -8.61 9.20
N THR A 163 -2.51 -9.74 8.59
CA THR A 163 -3.43 -10.70 7.99
C THR A 163 -4.43 -11.22 9.01
N THR A 164 -3.98 -11.59 10.22
CA THR A 164 -4.86 -12.06 11.29
C THR A 164 -5.88 -11.01 11.71
N ILE A 165 -5.47 -9.74 11.83
CA ILE A 165 -6.38 -8.62 12.13
C ILE A 165 -7.45 -8.49 11.04
N TRP A 166 -7.03 -8.48 9.78
CA TRP A 166 -7.94 -8.35 8.64
C TRP A 166 -8.94 -9.51 8.56
N ASP A 167 -8.46 -10.76 8.63
CA ASP A 167 -9.32 -11.95 8.57
C ASP A 167 -10.30 -12.00 9.75
N THR A 168 -9.88 -11.53 10.93
CA THR A 168 -10.77 -11.41 12.09
C THR A 168 -11.87 -10.39 11.84
N ALA A 169 -11.53 -9.23 11.25
CA ALA A 169 -12.51 -8.22 10.89
C ALA A 169 -13.49 -8.72 9.83
N VAL A 170 -13.02 -9.36 8.76
CA VAL A 170 -13.87 -9.96 7.71
C VAL A 170 -14.84 -10.98 8.32
N ARG A 171 -14.36 -11.89 9.17
CA ARG A 171 -15.22 -12.87 9.86
C ARG A 171 -16.26 -12.21 10.77
N ALA A 172 -15.88 -11.17 11.50
CA ALA A 172 -16.81 -10.44 12.36
C ALA A 172 -17.94 -9.77 11.56
N HIS A 173 -17.64 -9.28 10.35
CA HIS A 173 -18.65 -8.68 9.47
C HIS A 173 -19.49 -9.71 8.70
N ALA A 174 -18.89 -10.84 8.29
CA ALA A 174 -19.62 -11.93 7.64
C ALA A 174 -20.75 -12.48 8.54
N GLY A 175 -20.51 -12.57 9.86
CA GLY A 175 -21.53 -12.97 10.84
C GLY A 175 -22.70 -11.99 11.01
N LEU A 176 -22.55 -10.73 10.56
CA LEU A 176 -23.60 -9.70 10.61
C LEU A 176 -24.44 -9.65 9.33
N SER A 177 -23.96 -10.25 8.22
CA SER A 177 -24.50 -10.05 6.86
C SER A 177 -25.20 -11.29 6.26
N VAL A 178 -25.76 -12.19 7.08
CA VAL A 178 -26.69 -13.31 6.75
C VAL A 178 -26.10 -14.73 6.87
N GLN A 179 -26.91 -15.61 7.48
CA GLN A 179 -26.88 -17.09 7.49
C GLN A 179 -26.92 -17.76 6.08
N HIS A 180 -26.24 -17.25 5.05
CA HIS A 180 -26.17 -17.92 3.76
C HIS A 180 -24.76 -18.40 3.45
N GLU A 181 -24.61 -19.72 3.61
CA GLU A 181 -23.69 -20.62 2.89
C GLU A 181 -22.19 -20.55 3.24
N ALA A 182 -21.87 -21.48 4.15
CA ALA A 182 -20.62 -22.23 4.27
C ALA A 182 -19.37 -21.47 4.72
N ALA A 183 -19.15 -21.57 6.03
CA ALA A 183 -17.96 -21.17 6.76
C ALA A 183 -16.77 -22.14 6.56
N ASP A 184 -16.48 -22.55 5.32
CA ASP A 184 -15.25 -23.25 4.96
C ASP A 184 -14.52 -22.43 3.89
N HIS A 185 -13.45 -21.75 4.32
CA HIS A 185 -12.55 -20.90 3.53
C HIS A 185 -13.24 -19.75 2.74
N PHE A 186 -13.53 -18.65 3.45
CA PHE A 186 -14.12 -17.41 2.90
C PHE A 186 -13.30 -16.74 1.77
N ILE A 187 -12.08 -17.20 1.53
CA ILE A 187 -11.34 -16.90 0.32
C ILE A 187 -11.32 -18.19 -0.50
N PRO A 188 -12.22 -18.37 -1.50
CA PRO A 188 -12.00 -19.39 -2.50
C PRO A 188 -10.57 -19.26 -3.02
N GLU A 189 -9.92 -20.37 -3.38
CA GLU A 189 -8.71 -20.38 -4.20
C GLU A 189 -9.02 -19.72 -5.57
N ASN A 190 -9.28 -18.41 -5.60
CA ASN A 190 -9.32 -17.59 -6.80
C ASN A 190 -7.87 -17.43 -7.24
N THR A 191 -7.39 -18.47 -7.92
CA THR A 191 -6.05 -18.63 -8.47
C THR A 191 -5.65 -17.46 -9.37
N TRP A 192 -6.61 -16.75 -9.97
CA TRP A 192 -6.32 -15.65 -10.87
C TRP A 192 -5.76 -14.40 -10.18
N LEU A 193 -6.18 -14.07 -8.95
CA LEU A 193 -5.62 -12.92 -8.23
C LEU A 193 -4.17 -13.19 -7.84
N ASP A 194 -3.85 -14.43 -7.46
CA ASP A 194 -2.49 -14.83 -7.11
C ASP A 194 -1.59 -14.87 -8.37
N ASP A 195 -2.12 -15.36 -9.51
CA ASP A 195 -1.45 -15.28 -10.83
C ASP A 195 -1.26 -13.83 -11.29
N PHE A 196 -2.27 -12.98 -11.09
CA PHE A 196 -2.19 -11.55 -11.37
C PHE A 196 -1.06 -10.91 -10.58
N VAL A 197 -1.01 -11.12 -9.26
CA VAL A 197 0.09 -10.65 -8.40
C VAL A 197 1.43 -11.25 -8.87
N GLN A 198 1.45 -12.50 -9.35
CA GLN A 198 2.65 -13.14 -9.94
C GLN A 198 3.21 -12.34 -11.08
N ARG A 199 2.41 -12.20 -12.10
CA ARG A 199 2.84 -11.60 -13.35
C ARG A 199 3.08 -10.10 -13.21
N THR A 200 2.33 -9.41 -12.34
CA THR A 200 2.53 -7.97 -12.08
C THR A 200 3.85 -7.71 -11.36
N VAL A 201 4.17 -8.46 -10.32
CA VAL A 201 5.45 -8.28 -9.60
C VAL A 201 6.64 -8.63 -10.49
N GLU A 202 6.58 -9.75 -11.24
CA GLU A 202 7.63 -10.11 -12.22
C GLU A 202 7.86 -8.98 -13.24
N SER A 203 6.78 -8.32 -13.68
CA SER A 203 6.88 -7.15 -14.56
C SER A 203 7.58 -5.97 -13.88
N PHE A 204 7.34 -5.73 -12.58
CA PHE A 204 8.02 -4.68 -11.82
C PHE A 204 9.48 -4.99 -11.48
N GLU A 205 9.83 -6.26 -11.29
CA GLU A 205 11.22 -6.68 -11.12
C GLU A 205 12.05 -6.33 -12.36
N GLY A 206 11.47 -6.50 -13.56
CA GLY A 206 12.08 -6.01 -14.81
C GLY A 206 12.26 -4.48 -14.87
N LEU A 207 11.56 -3.74 -14.01
CA LEU A 207 11.58 -2.28 -13.89
C LEU A 207 12.23 -1.80 -12.58
N MET A 208 12.99 -2.65 -11.87
CA MET A 208 13.52 -2.34 -10.52
C MET A 208 14.37 -1.06 -10.45
N MET A 209 15.02 -0.68 -11.55
CA MET A 209 15.80 0.57 -11.62
C MET A 209 14.93 1.83 -11.56
N ILE A 210 13.66 1.70 -11.93
CA ILE A 210 12.65 2.77 -11.91
C ILE A 210 11.86 2.69 -10.61
N PHE A 211 11.45 1.48 -10.23
CA PHE A 211 10.65 1.19 -9.05
C PHE A 211 11.41 0.24 -8.12
N PRO A 212 12.25 0.76 -7.22
CA PRO A 212 12.92 -0.10 -6.25
C PRO A 212 11.91 -0.78 -5.33
N PRO A 213 11.98 -2.11 -5.15
CA PRO A 213 11.10 -2.84 -4.25
C PRO A 213 11.34 -2.43 -2.78
N TYR A 214 10.34 -2.70 -1.95
CA TYR A 214 10.51 -2.78 -0.52
C TYR A 214 11.05 -4.16 -0.14
N ASP A 215 12.36 -4.24 0.04
CA ASP A 215 13.09 -5.48 0.28
C ASP A 215 13.57 -5.64 1.75
N ASN A 216 14.34 -6.69 2.00
CA ASN A 216 14.95 -6.96 3.31
C ASN A 216 15.92 -5.86 3.79
N ASP A 217 16.56 -5.12 2.90
CA ASP A 217 17.48 -4.05 3.30
C ASP A 217 16.71 -2.80 3.72
N ARG A 218 15.60 -2.48 3.03
CA ARG A 218 14.62 -1.48 3.47
C ARG A 218 13.97 -1.86 4.79
N TRP A 219 13.66 -3.13 4.98
CA TRP A 219 13.19 -3.61 6.27
C TRP A 219 14.20 -3.36 7.40
N LYS A 220 15.47 -3.73 7.22
CA LYS A 220 16.53 -3.45 8.21
C LYS A 220 16.68 -1.95 8.48
N ALA A 221 16.61 -1.12 7.44
CA ALA A 221 16.63 0.34 7.60
C ALA A 221 15.45 0.83 8.46
N SER A 222 14.26 0.27 8.27
CA SER A 222 13.09 0.59 9.11
C SER A 222 13.29 0.18 10.58
N GLN A 223 14.00 -0.92 10.85
CA GLN A 223 14.29 -1.35 12.22
C GLN A 223 15.18 -0.35 13.00
N GLN A 224 16.07 0.35 12.29
CA GLN A 224 16.89 1.41 12.91
C GLN A 224 16.00 2.57 13.38
N TRP A 225 14.99 2.92 12.58
CA TRP A 225 14.01 3.93 12.98
C TRP A 225 13.09 3.45 14.09
N TYR A 226 12.64 2.18 14.04
CA TYR A 226 11.72 1.58 15.01
C TYR A 226 12.17 1.80 16.45
N GLY A 227 13.44 1.48 16.75
CA GLY A 227 14.01 1.61 18.09
C GLY A 227 14.24 3.05 18.55
N SER A 228 14.12 4.04 17.65
CA SER A 228 14.29 5.45 17.99
C SER A 228 12.98 6.23 18.09
N LEU A 229 11.89 5.72 17.51
CA LEU A 229 10.65 6.47 17.35
C LEU A 229 9.78 6.44 18.61
N GLY A 230 9.42 7.63 19.08
CA GLY A 230 8.50 7.81 20.20
C GLY A 230 9.11 7.54 21.57
N ASP A 231 10.43 7.51 21.71
CA ASP A 231 11.09 7.46 23.02
C ASP A 231 11.24 8.88 23.59
N ASP A 232 10.98 9.08 24.89
CA ASP A 232 11.01 10.39 25.56
C ASP A 232 12.42 11.01 25.67
N GLY A 233 13.43 10.34 25.09
CA GLY A 233 14.79 10.37 25.61
C GLY A 233 15.80 11.29 24.95
N ASP A 234 15.61 11.81 23.73
CA ASP A 234 16.73 12.52 23.09
C ASP A 234 16.37 13.67 22.14
N THR A 235 16.71 14.88 22.59
CA THR A 235 16.70 16.13 21.83
C THR A 235 17.68 16.14 20.64
N GLY A 236 18.62 15.19 20.56
CA GLY A 236 19.58 14.99 19.48
C GLY A 236 19.06 14.25 18.24
N ALA A 237 17.75 13.97 18.15
CA ALA A 237 17.18 13.14 17.10
C ALA A 237 17.61 13.52 15.67
N THR A 238 18.14 12.53 14.94
CA THR A 238 18.61 12.61 13.56
C THR A 238 17.52 13.16 12.63
N PRO A 239 17.80 14.18 11.81
CA PRO A 239 16.87 14.65 10.79
C PRO A 239 16.58 13.55 9.77
N ILE A 240 15.30 13.40 9.40
CA ILE A 240 14.85 12.43 8.39
C ILE A 240 15.21 12.94 6.99
N GLN A 241 15.89 12.14 6.19
CA GLN A 241 16.16 12.38 4.77
C GLN A 241 14.98 11.95 3.87
N GLU A 242 14.93 12.40 2.61
CA GLU A 242 13.81 12.08 1.70
C GLU A 242 13.71 10.60 1.36
N ASP A 243 14.86 9.97 1.14
CA ASP A 243 14.97 8.57 0.75
C ASP A 243 14.70 7.60 1.90
N GLU A 244 14.68 8.09 3.14
CA GLU A 244 14.36 7.36 4.37
C GLU A 244 12.86 7.40 4.72
N VAL A 245 12.06 8.24 4.03
CA VAL A 245 10.63 8.40 4.34
C VAL A 245 9.86 7.06 4.33
N PRO A 246 10.03 6.15 3.37
CA PRO A 246 9.36 4.84 3.41
C PRO A 246 9.72 4.01 4.65
N ASP A 247 10.99 4.09 5.07
CA ASP A 247 11.52 3.31 6.19
C ASP A 247 10.98 3.85 7.53
N VAL A 248 10.91 5.18 7.68
CA VAL A 248 10.28 5.86 8.83
C VAL A 248 8.79 5.54 8.92
N LEU A 249 8.07 5.59 7.81
CA LEU A 249 6.63 5.29 7.79
C LEU A 249 6.36 3.82 8.14
N THR A 250 7.21 2.92 7.68
CA THR A 250 7.14 1.49 8.03
C THR A 250 7.40 1.29 9.52
N ALA A 251 8.44 1.91 10.07
CA ALA A 251 8.75 1.88 11.50
C ALA A 251 7.61 2.43 12.36
N ALA A 252 6.99 3.54 11.96
CA ALA A 252 5.85 4.13 12.65
C ALA A 252 4.66 3.16 12.72
N TRP A 253 4.33 2.52 11.59
CA TRP A 253 3.25 1.53 11.52
C TRP A 253 3.54 0.31 12.39
N GLN A 254 4.78 -0.17 12.40
CA GLN A 254 5.18 -1.25 13.30
C GLN A 254 5.01 -0.87 14.77
N ARG A 255 5.45 0.32 15.21
CA ARG A 255 5.27 0.78 16.60
C ARG A 255 3.80 0.82 17.00
N ARG A 256 2.94 1.28 16.09
CA ARG A 256 1.49 1.29 16.31
C ARG A 256 0.89 -0.12 16.37
N LEU A 257 1.32 -1.01 15.49
CA LEU A 257 0.78 -2.37 15.39
C LEU A 257 1.29 -3.31 16.49
N VAL A 258 2.58 -3.25 16.83
CA VAL A 258 3.24 -4.23 17.68
C VAL A 258 3.20 -3.79 19.15
N ASP A 259 3.64 -2.57 19.42
CA ASP A 259 3.83 -2.04 20.78
C ASP A 259 2.60 -1.30 21.32
N ASN A 260 1.56 -1.11 20.48
CA ASN A 260 0.44 -0.22 20.78
C ASN A 260 0.90 1.20 21.14
N ALA A 261 2.00 1.67 20.54
CA ALA A 261 2.52 3.01 20.79
C ALA A 261 1.46 4.08 20.51
N GLU A 262 1.42 5.13 21.33
CA GLU A 262 0.45 6.20 21.17
C GLU A 262 0.62 6.90 19.80
N PRO A 263 -0.38 6.85 18.90
CA PRO A 263 -0.21 7.31 17.53
C PRO A 263 0.15 8.80 17.41
N LEU A 264 -0.33 9.64 18.35
CA LEU A 264 -0.02 11.07 18.36
C LEU A 264 1.44 11.32 18.70
N ARG A 265 1.97 10.61 19.68
CA ARG A 265 3.37 10.73 20.12
C ARG A 265 4.35 10.34 19.01
N VAL A 266 4.10 9.24 18.30
CA VAL A 266 4.93 8.82 17.15
C VAL A 266 4.84 9.85 16.01
N ALA A 267 3.64 10.39 15.75
CA ALA A 267 3.45 11.40 14.73
C ALA A 267 4.16 12.72 15.04
N ASP A 268 4.12 13.17 16.30
CA ASP A 268 4.78 14.39 16.73
C ASP A 268 6.30 14.29 16.70
N ASP A 269 6.86 13.13 17.07
CA ASP A 269 8.30 12.85 16.94
C ASP A 269 8.76 12.92 15.46
N ILE A 270 8.07 12.21 14.56
CA ILE A 270 8.38 12.25 13.12
C ILE A 270 8.26 13.66 12.57
N LYS A 271 7.22 14.40 12.96
CA LYS A 271 7.03 15.79 12.53
C LYS A 271 8.17 16.69 13.00
N SER A 272 8.60 16.54 14.25
CA SER A 272 9.74 17.27 14.82
C SER A 272 11.03 17.01 14.02
N ARG A 273 11.35 15.74 13.76
CA ARG A 273 12.54 15.35 12.98
C ARG A 273 12.47 15.82 11.52
N TRP A 274 11.30 15.74 10.90
CA TRP A 274 11.07 16.23 9.54
C TRP A 274 11.23 17.76 9.43
N SER A 275 10.76 18.51 10.41
CA SER A 275 10.87 19.97 10.42
C SER A 275 12.32 20.46 10.55
N LYS A 276 13.19 19.76 11.30
CA LYS A 276 14.61 20.11 11.44
C LYS A 276 15.35 20.09 10.10
N ARG A 277 14.95 19.24 9.15
CA ARG A 277 15.55 19.18 7.81
C ARG A 277 15.54 20.53 7.10
N ARG A 278 14.45 21.29 7.20
CA ARG A 278 14.31 22.61 6.55
C ARG A 278 15.23 23.69 7.13
N GLN A 279 15.83 23.45 8.29
CA GLN A 279 16.75 24.39 8.93
C GLN A 279 18.20 24.16 8.52
N VAL A 280 18.51 22.99 7.95
CA VAL A 280 19.86 22.56 7.57
C VAL A 280 20.12 22.68 6.07
N ALA A 281 19.05 22.70 5.25
CA ALA A 281 19.08 22.90 3.81
C ALA A 281 18.94 24.38 3.43
#